data_AF-A0A929T205-F1
#
_entry.id   AF-A0A929T205-F1
#
_cell.length_a   1.000
_cell.length_b   1.000
_cell.length_c   1.000
_cell.angle_alpha   90.00
_cell.angle_beta   90.00
_cell.angle_gamma   90.00
#
_symmetry.space_group_name_H-M   'P 1'
#
loop_
_entity.id
_entity.type
_entity.pdbx_description
1 polymer ?
#
loop_
_entity_poly.entity_id
_entity_poly.type
_entity_poly.pdbx_seq_one_letter_code
_entity_poly.pdbx_strand_id
1 'polypeptide(L)'
;MKWREDLPNRFASFCDTCLCLVGGVVIALLALASFVVCSHLITAAEHSVYIRNGAWFLGCFLLGILLLILLQKPLLQIKSRTLFLLLCVVFFAAALYLNLRIPDLLRDDALHVNEQARLFHKGIYDGLKKSDYLYAFPYQLGMVTWENFLLYFSDSNRLIFIECDLRSAVKLFSVAHLPQSLFGP
;
A
#
# COMPACT_ATOMS: atom_id res chain seq x y z
N MET A 1 -21.57 -1.62 -44.54
CA MET A 1 -20.40 -2.50 -44.26
C MET A 1 -20.27 -2.63 -42.74
N LYS A 2 -21.11 -3.47 -42.13
CA LYS A 2 -21.39 -3.47 -40.67
C LYS A 2 -20.27 -4.09 -39.81
N TRP A 3 -19.50 -5.01 -40.41
CA TRP A 3 -18.42 -5.75 -39.74
C TRP A 3 -17.23 -4.90 -39.26
N ARG A 4 -17.01 -3.71 -39.83
CA ARG A 4 -15.89 -2.84 -39.46
C ARG A 4 -16.13 -2.08 -38.15
N GLU A 5 -17.39 -1.85 -37.77
CA GLU A 5 -17.78 -1.22 -36.51
C GLU A 5 -17.91 -2.23 -35.34
N ASP A 6 -18.16 -3.52 -35.65
CA ASP A 6 -18.30 -4.57 -34.65
C ASP A 6 -16.96 -5.13 -34.12
N LEU A 7 -15.88 -5.02 -34.90
CA LEU A 7 -14.54 -5.51 -34.54
C LEU A 7 -13.96 -4.84 -33.26
N PRO A 8 -13.96 -3.51 -33.11
CA PRO A 8 -13.45 -2.86 -31.90
C PRO A 8 -14.28 -3.22 -30.66
N ASN A 9 -15.60 -3.37 -30.82
CA ASN A 9 -16.51 -3.74 -29.72
C ASN A 9 -16.29 -5.18 -29.24
N ARG A 10 -16.03 -6.12 -30.17
CA ARG A 10 -15.72 -7.51 -29.83
C ARG A 10 -14.35 -7.66 -29.17
N PHE A 11 -13.36 -6.89 -29.61
CA PHE A 11 -12.03 -6.90 -29.03
C PHE A 11 -12.02 -6.28 -27.62
N ALA A 12 -12.68 -5.14 -27.42
CA ALA A 12 -12.86 -4.53 -26.11
C ALA A 12 -13.61 -5.47 -25.15
N SER A 13 -14.72 -6.08 -25.59
CA SER A 13 -15.46 -7.05 -24.79
C SER A 13 -14.64 -8.29 -24.43
N PHE A 14 -13.78 -8.76 -25.34
CA PHE A 14 -12.84 -9.85 -25.07
C PHE A 14 -11.79 -9.44 -24.02
N CYS A 15 -11.19 -8.26 -24.15
CA CYS A 15 -10.24 -7.71 -23.18
C CYS A 15 -10.87 -7.56 -21.79
N ASP A 16 -12.10 -7.02 -21.70
CA ASP A 16 -12.84 -6.88 -20.44
C ASP A 16 -13.15 -8.24 -19.80
N THR A 17 -13.50 -9.23 -20.63
CA THR A 17 -13.78 -10.60 -20.17
C THR A 17 -12.50 -11.25 -19.65
N CYS A 18 -11.38 -11.10 -20.35
CA CYS A 18 -10.07 -11.57 -19.91
C CYS A 18 -9.61 -10.87 -18.62
N LEU A 19 -9.82 -9.56 -18.50
CA LEU A 19 -9.49 -8.79 -17.30
C LEU A 19 -10.32 -9.26 -16.10
N CYS A 20 -11.62 -9.50 -16.29
CA CYS A 20 -12.49 -10.05 -15.26
C CYS A 20 -12.09 -11.49 -14.88
N LEU A 21 -11.71 -12.32 -15.85
CA LEU A 21 -11.25 -13.69 -15.60
C LEU A 21 -9.94 -13.71 -14.82
N VAL A 22 -8.94 -12.95 -15.27
CA VAL A 22 -7.64 -12.86 -14.60
C VAL A 22 -7.80 -12.24 -13.21
N GLY A 23 -8.55 -11.14 -13.09
CA GLY A 23 -8.84 -10.51 -11.80
C GLY A 23 -9.59 -11.44 -10.85
N GLY A 24 -10.60 -12.16 -11.35
CA GLY A 24 -11.35 -13.15 -10.59
C GLY A 24 -10.49 -14.32 -10.12
N VAL A 25 -9.61 -14.84 -10.99
CA VAL A 25 -8.64 -15.89 -10.65
C VAL A 25 -7.64 -15.39 -9.61
N VAL A 26 -7.09 -14.19 -9.77
CA VAL A 26 -6.17 -13.58 -8.80
C VAL A 26 -6.85 -13.39 -7.44
N ILE A 27 -8.08 -12.89 -7.41
CA ILE A 27 -8.84 -12.71 -6.17
C ILE A 27 -9.15 -14.06 -5.51
N ALA A 28 -9.54 -15.08 -6.29
CA ALA A 28 -9.80 -16.42 -5.77
C ALA A 28 -8.51 -17.08 -5.23
N LEU A 29 -7.39 -16.93 -5.94
CA LEU A 29 -6.08 -17.38 -5.48
C LEU A 29 -5.63 -16.62 -4.24
N LEU A 30 -5.86 -15.32 -4.13
CA LEU A 30 -5.58 -14.53 -2.92
C LEU A 30 -6.48 -14.94 -1.76
N ALA A 31 -7.74 -15.28 -2.01
CA ALA A 31 -8.67 -15.78 -0.99
C ALA A 31 -8.23 -17.15 -0.46
N LEU A 32 -7.85 -18.06 -1.36
CA LEU A 32 -7.29 -19.37 -1.03
C LEU A 32 -5.94 -19.22 -0.33
N ALA A 33 -5.07 -18.36 -0.84
CA ALA A 33 -3.80 -18.02 -0.20
C ALA A 33 -4.03 -17.36 1.15
N SER A 34 -5.09 -16.58 1.38
CA SER A 34 -5.40 -16.05 2.72
C SER A 34 -5.85 -17.13 3.71
N PHE A 35 -6.21 -18.32 3.22
CA PHE A 35 -6.57 -19.48 4.03
C PHE A 35 -5.39 -20.45 4.24
N VAL A 36 -4.48 -20.52 3.26
CA VAL A 36 -3.29 -21.40 3.25
C VAL A 36 -2.04 -20.68 3.77
N VAL A 37 -1.90 -19.40 3.44
CA VAL A 37 -0.75 -18.52 3.72
C VAL A 37 -1.12 -17.50 4.79
N CYS A 38 -0.43 -17.65 5.89
CA CYS A 38 -0.54 -16.92 7.13
C CYS A 38 -0.03 -15.47 7.01
N SER A 39 -0.72 -14.48 7.59
CA SER A 39 -0.06 -13.20 7.92
C SER A 39 -0.80 -12.41 9.00
N HIS A 40 -0.49 -12.71 10.25
CA HIS A 40 -0.59 -11.73 11.34
C HIS A 40 0.77 -11.69 12.05
N LEU A 41 1.46 -10.55 11.96
CA LEU A 41 2.68 -10.28 12.74
C LEU A 41 2.25 -9.94 14.17
N ILE A 42 2.45 -10.88 15.09
CA ILE A 42 2.16 -10.68 16.52
C ILE A 42 3.44 -10.32 17.31
N THR A 43 4.61 -10.57 16.73
CA THR A 43 5.91 -10.34 17.39
C THR A 43 6.93 -9.81 16.40
N ALA A 44 7.55 -8.69 16.75
CA ALA A 44 8.58 -8.01 15.97
C ALA A 44 9.92 -8.76 15.93
N ALA A 45 10.19 -9.63 16.90
CA ALA A 45 11.44 -10.40 16.95
C ALA A 45 11.33 -11.69 16.13
N GLU A 46 11.81 -11.68 14.87
CA GLU A 46 12.21 -12.79 13.95
C GLU A 46 11.32 -14.07 13.84
N HIS A 47 10.27 -14.16 14.63
CA HIS A 47 9.38 -15.30 14.82
C HIS A 47 7.95 -14.77 14.74
N SER A 48 7.44 -14.78 13.52
CA SER A 48 6.02 -14.59 13.26
C SER A 48 5.26 -15.81 13.78
N VAL A 49 4.49 -15.64 14.86
CA VAL A 49 3.50 -16.64 15.26
C VAL A 49 2.34 -16.56 14.27
N TYR A 50 2.27 -17.58 13.40
CA TYR A 50 1.27 -17.65 12.35
C TYR A 50 -0.07 -18.14 12.90
N ILE A 51 -1.06 -17.24 12.98
CA ILE A 51 -2.44 -17.60 13.37
C ILE A 51 -3.32 -17.71 12.12
N ARG A 52 -4.17 -18.73 12.09
CA ARG A 52 -5.13 -18.99 11.01
C ARG A 52 -6.23 -17.94 11.00
N ASN A 53 -6.52 -17.36 9.84
CA ASN A 53 -7.68 -16.50 9.65
C ASN A 53 -8.97 -17.29 9.97
N GLY A 54 -9.75 -16.81 10.94
CA GLY A 54 -11.00 -17.44 11.37
C GLY A 54 -12.14 -17.26 10.35
N ALA A 55 -13.25 -17.96 10.57
CA ALA A 55 -14.44 -17.88 9.71
C ALA A 55 -14.99 -16.44 9.53
N TRP A 56 -14.70 -15.54 10.48
CA TRP A 56 -15.04 -14.12 10.40
C TRP A 56 -14.41 -13.41 9.19
N PHE A 57 -13.13 -13.71 8.90
CA PHE A 57 -12.44 -13.13 7.74
C PHE A 57 -13.13 -13.53 6.43
N LEU A 58 -13.55 -14.80 6.32
CA LEU A 58 -14.28 -15.31 5.15
C LEU A 58 -15.63 -14.59 4.99
N GLY A 59 -16.35 -14.38 6.09
CA GLY A 59 -17.59 -13.61 6.09
C GLY A 59 -17.39 -12.18 5.57
N CYS A 60 -16.38 -11.47 6.09
CA CYS A 60 -16.03 -10.12 5.62
C CYS A 60 -15.60 -10.12 4.14
N PHE A 61 -14.85 -11.11 3.70
CA PHE A 61 -14.38 -11.23 2.32
C PHE A 61 -15.52 -11.46 1.33
N LEU A 62 -16.42 -12.41 1.62
CA LEU A 62 -17.61 -12.67 0.80
C LEU A 62 -18.55 -11.47 0.77
N LEU A 63 -18.70 -10.78 1.91
CA LEU A 63 -19.47 -9.53 1.99
C LEU A 63 -18.83 -8.43 1.13
N GLY A 64 -17.50 -8.32 1.12
CA GLY A 64 -16.78 -7.39 0.25
C GLY A 64 -17.02 -7.67 -1.24
N ILE A 65 -16.99 -8.93 -1.67
CA ILE A 65 -17.33 -9.33 -3.05
C ILE A 65 -18.78 -8.99 -3.37
N LEU A 66 -19.71 -9.30 -2.46
CA LEU A 66 -21.13 -8.97 -2.65
C LEU A 66 -21.34 -7.46 -2.81
N LEU A 67 -20.68 -6.64 -1.99
CA LEU A 67 -20.72 -5.18 -2.12
C LEU A 67 -20.15 -4.71 -3.45
N LEU A 68 -19.03 -5.27 -3.93
CA LEU A 68 -18.47 -4.93 -5.24
C LEU A 68 -19.44 -5.25 -6.39
N ILE A 69 -20.13 -6.40 -6.33
CA ILE A 69 -21.14 -6.78 -7.33
C ILE A 69 -22.34 -5.82 -7.29
N LEU A 70 -22.83 -5.48 -6.10
CA LEU A 70 -23.96 -4.55 -5.93
C LEU A 70 -23.60 -3.13 -6.38
N LEU A 71 -22.37 -2.70 -6.12
CA LEU A 71 -21.88 -1.37 -6.44
C LEU A 71 -21.33 -1.26 -7.87
N GLN A 72 -21.22 -2.35 -8.63
CA GLN A 72 -20.69 -2.33 -10.00
C GLN A 72 -21.44 -1.34 -10.89
N LYS A 73 -22.78 -1.38 -10.87
CA LYS A 73 -23.64 -0.51 -11.69
C LYS A 73 -23.48 0.98 -11.36
N PRO A 74 -23.56 1.42 -10.09
CA PRO A 74 -23.32 2.82 -9.76
C PRO A 74 -21.87 3.25 -9.96
N LEU A 75 -20.87 2.37 -9.77
CA LEU A 75 -19.46 2.71 -10.05
C LEU A 75 -19.21 3.01 -11.53
N LEU A 76 -19.87 2.30 -12.44
CA LEU A 76 -19.76 2.55 -13.89
C LEU A 76 -20.31 3.92 -14.32
N GLN A 77 -21.20 4.51 -13.52
CA GLN A 77 -21.77 5.84 -13.80
C GLN A 77 -20.85 6.99 -13.34
N ILE A 78 -19.83 6.69 -12.53
CA ILE A 78 -18.90 7.67 -11.99
C ILE A 78 -17.75 7.84 -12.97
N LYS A 79 -17.37 9.10 -13.24
CA LYS A 79 -16.17 9.40 -14.05
C LYS A 79 -14.95 8.74 -13.40
N SER A 80 -14.15 8.03 -14.20
CA SER A 80 -12.93 7.33 -13.75
C SER A 80 -12.02 8.19 -12.85
N ARG A 81 -11.84 9.47 -13.19
CA ARG A 81 -11.06 10.43 -12.38
C ARG A 81 -11.63 10.65 -10.98
N THR A 82 -12.95 10.78 -10.86
CA THR A 82 -13.63 10.97 -9.56
C THR A 82 -13.51 9.72 -8.70
N LEU A 83 -13.67 8.54 -9.31
CA LEU A 83 -13.50 7.26 -8.63
C LEU A 83 -12.05 7.07 -8.13
N PHE A 84 -11.07 7.39 -8.98
CA PHE A 84 -9.65 7.32 -8.62
C PHE A 84 -9.33 8.24 -7.43
N LEU A 85 -9.80 9.50 -7.46
CA LEU A 85 -9.59 10.45 -6.37
C LEU A 85 -10.26 9.98 -5.07
N LEU A 86 -11.47 9.43 -5.15
CA LEU A 86 -12.17 8.88 -3.99
C LEU A 86 -11.39 7.73 -3.36
N LEU A 87 -10.90 6.79 -4.17
CA LEU A 87 -10.06 5.69 -3.71
C LEU A 87 -8.73 6.18 -3.10
N CYS A 88 -8.11 7.22 -3.67
CA CYS A 88 -6.92 7.85 -3.10
C CYS A 88 -7.20 8.44 -1.71
N VAL A 89 -8.33 9.12 -1.53
CA VAL A 89 -8.73 9.70 -0.23
C VAL A 89 -8.98 8.59 0.79
N VAL A 90 -9.69 7.53 0.40
CA VAL A 90 -9.95 6.37 1.28
C VAL A 90 -8.63 5.68 1.67
N PHE A 91 -7.73 5.47 0.70
CA PHE A 91 -6.41 4.90 0.94
C PHE A 91 -5.59 5.75 1.92
N PHE A 92 -5.58 7.07 1.72
CA PHE A 92 -4.88 7.99 2.60
C PHE A 92 -5.47 8.02 4.02
N ALA A 93 -6.80 8.00 4.14
CA ALA A 93 -7.47 7.93 5.44
C ALA A 93 -7.14 6.60 6.17
N ALA A 94 -7.12 5.48 5.45
CA ALA A 94 -6.73 4.19 5.99
C ALA A 94 -5.25 4.19 6.43
N ALA A 95 -4.35 4.76 5.62
CA ALA A 95 -2.94 4.92 5.97
C ALA A 95 -2.78 5.75 7.25
N LEU A 96 -3.43 6.91 7.34
CA LEU A 96 -3.42 7.74 8.56
C LEU A 96 -3.96 6.99 9.77
N TYR A 97 -5.08 6.27 9.62
CA TYR A 97 -5.66 5.48 10.70
C TYR A 97 -4.70 4.41 11.23
N LEU A 98 -4.04 3.68 10.32
CA LEU A 98 -3.04 2.69 10.69
C LEU A 98 -1.85 3.33 11.40
N ASN A 99 -1.34 4.46 10.89
CA ASN A 99 -0.23 5.19 11.51
C ASN A 99 -0.55 5.71 12.93
N LEU A 100 -1.79 6.13 13.18
CA LEU A 100 -2.19 6.65 14.48
C LEU A 100 -2.44 5.57 15.53
N ARG A 101 -2.85 4.37 15.08
CA ARG A 101 -3.37 3.30 15.94
C ARG A 101 -2.39 2.14 16.15
N ILE A 102 -1.50 1.87 15.20
CA ILE A 102 -0.51 0.81 15.33
C ILE A 102 0.59 1.27 16.31
N PRO A 103 0.87 0.50 17.37
CA PRO A 103 1.97 0.81 18.28
C PRO A 103 3.32 0.75 17.55
N ASP A 104 4.25 1.60 17.93
CA ASP A 104 5.55 1.76 17.27
C ASP A 104 6.35 0.44 17.21
N LEU A 105 6.07 -0.51 18.10
CA LEU A 105 6.64 -1.87 18.14
C LEU A 105 6.38 -2.69 16.86
N LEU A 106 5.30 -2.43 16.12
CA LEU A 106 5.01 -3.10 14.85
C LEU A 106 5.76 -2.47 13.66
N ARG A 107 6.54 -1.42 13.90
CA ARG A 107 7.30 -0.66 12.89
C ARG A 107 8.81 -0.84 13.07
N ASP A 108 9.24 -2.02 13.50
CA ASP A 108 10.60 -2.30 13.98
C ASP A 108 11.69 -1.77 13.04
N ASP A 109 11.57 -2.02 11.73
CA ASP A 109 12.52 -1.50 10.74
C ASP A 109 12.53 0.04 10.66
N ALA A 110 11.36 0.68 10.69
CA ALA A 110 11.26 2.13 10.65
C ALA A 110 11.73 2.77 11.97
N LEU A 111 11.56 2.07 13.10
CA LEU A 111 12.08 2.48 14.39
C LEU A 111 13.61 2.43 14.41
N HIS A 112 14.21 1.34 13.93
CA HIS A 112 15.66 1.22 13.82
C HIS A 112 16.28 2.27 12.89
N VAL A 113 15.62 2.58 11.77
CA VAL A 113 16.04 3.69 10.90
C VAL A 113 16.01 5.02 11.66
N ASN A 114 14.96 5.30 12.43
CA ASN A 114 14.84 6.53 13.21
C ASN A 114 15.88 6.64 14.33
N GLU A 115 16.10 5.55 15.06
CA GLU A 115 17.10 5.48 16.13
C GLU A 115 18.50 5.77 15.59
N GLN A 116 18.85 5.15 14.45
CA GLN A 116 20.13 5.42 13.79
C GLN A 116 20.22 6.85 13.24
N ALA A 117 19.11 7.40 12.72
CA ALA A 117 19.07 8.80 12.28
C ALA A 117 19.33 9.77 13.43
N ARG A 118 18.78 9.50 14.62
CA ARG A 118 19.05 10.30 15.84
C ARG A 118 20.49 10.19 16.32
N LEU A 119 21.10 9.01 16.22
CA LEU A 119 22.51 8.83 16.53
C LEU A 119 23.40 9.60 15.55
N PHE A 120 23.10 9.54 14.25
CA PHE A 120 23.81 10.27 13.22
C PHE A 120 23.66 11.79 13.40
N HIS A 121 22.48 12.25 13.82
CA HIS A 121 22.23 13.66 14.15
C HIS A 121 23.14 14.16 15.28
N LYS A 122 23.45 13.28 16.25
CA LYS A 122 24.38 13.55 17.35
C LYS A 122 25.86 13.33 16.97
N GLY A 123 26.15 13.02 15.71
CA GLY A 123 27.51 12.71 15.22
C GLY A 123 28.03 11.32 15.61
N ILE A 124 27.15 10.42 16.07
CA ILE A 124 27.50 9.06 16.46
C ILE A 124 27.17 8.11 15.30
N TYR A 125 28.20 7.55 14.67
CA TYR A 125 28.08 6.71 13.48
C TYR A 125 28.30 5.21 13.75
N ASP A 126 28.11 4.80 14.99
CA ASP A 126 28.39 3.42 15.43
C ASP A 126 27.58 2.38 14.66
N GLY A 127 26.37 2.71 14.19
CA GLY A 127 25.54 1.83 13.36
C GLY A 127 26.18 1.32 12.07
N LEU A 128 27.26 1.96 11.59
CA LEU A 128 28.04 1.53 10.42
C LEU A 128 29.08 0.45 10.73
N LYS A 129 29.30 0.12 12.01
CA LYS A 129 30.30 -0.86 12.44
C LYS A 129 29.86 -2.29 12.12
N LYS A 130 30.86 -3.16 11.94
CA LYS A 130 30.70 -4.57 11.59
C LYS A 130 30.07 -5.34 12.75
N SER A 131 28.73 -5.38 12.79
CA SER A 131 27.81 -6.13 13.67
C SER A 131 26.50 -5.37 13.89
N ASP A 132 26.45 -4.09 13.50
CA ASP A 132 25.28 -3.23 13.69
C ASP A 132 24.30 -3.26 12.51
N TYR A 133 23.08 -2.80 12.77
CA TYR A 133 21.93 -2.85 11.87
C TYR A 133 22.22 -2.25 10.47
N LEU A 134 22.84 -1.07 10.38
CA LEU A 134 23.12 -0.44 9.07
C LEU A 134 24.29 -1.08 8.33
N TYR A 135 25.17 -1.82 9.01
CA TYR A 135 26.15 -2.66 8.34
C TYR A 135 25.49 -3.88 7.70
N ALA A 136 24.47 -4.46 8.33
CA ALA A 136 23.69 -5.56 7.77
C ALA A 136 22.73 -5.10 6.65
N PHE A 137 22.16 -3.90 6.77
CA PHE A 137 21.17 -3.34 5.84
C PHE A 137 21.59 -1.97 5.28
N PRO A 138 22.69 -1.88 4.51
CA PRO A 138 23.24 -0.60 4.04
C PRO A 138 22.32 0.13 3.06
N TYR A 139 21.38 -0.57 2.42
CA TYR A 139 20.39 0.04 1.52
C TYR A 139 19.44 1.01 2.25
N GLN A 140 19.32 0.90 3.57
CA GLN A 140 18.46 1.76 4.38
C GLN A 140 19.12 3.10 4.74
N LEU A 141 20.40 3.31 4.41
CA LEU A 141 21.11 4.58 4.66
C LEU A 141 20.44 5.78 4.02
N GLY A 142 19.77 5.60 2.88
CA GLY A 142 18.98 6.67 2.25
C GLY A 142 17.83 7.13 3.14
N MET A 143 17.16 6.21 3.83
CA MET A 143 16.08 6.52 4.76
C MET A 143 16.62 7.16 6.04
N VAL A 144 17.74 6.66 6.58
CA VAL A 144 18.42 7.25 7.75
C VAL A 144 18.85 8.69 7.47
N THR A 145 19.42 8.95 6.29
CA THR A 145 19.84 10.29 5.87
C THR A 145 18.65 11.23 5.77
N TRP A 146 17.54 10.74 5.24
CA TRP A 146 16.30 11.51 5.14
C TRP A 146 15.70 11.82 6.52
N GLU A 147 15.60 10.83 7.40
CA GLU A 147 15.10 11.06 8.76
C GLU A 147 16.01 11.98 9.56
N ASN A 148 17.33 11.89 9.40
CA ASN A 148 18.28 12.83 10.00
C ASN A 148 18.04 14.26 9.51
N PHE A 149 17.72 14.45 8.23
CA PHE A 149 17.31 15.76 7.70
C PHE A 149 16.00 16.25 8.34
N LEU A 150 15.03 15.37 8.55
CA LEU A 150 13.75 15.73 9.16
C LEU A 150 13.87 16.11 10.65
N LEU A 151 14.83 15.52 11.37
CA LEU A 151 15.12 15.87 12.76
C LEU A 151 15.54 17.34 12.95
N TYR A 152 16.04 18.02 11.89
CA TYR A 152 16.29 19.47 11.95
C TYR A 152 14.99 20.30 12.09
N PHE A 153 13.84 19.76 11.72
CA PHE A 153 12.55 20.46 11.74
C PHE A 153 11.64 19.98 12.87
N SER A 154 11.71 18.70 13.26
CA SER A 154 10.86 18.13 14.31
C SER A 154 11.47 16.89 14.95
N ASP A 155 11.42 16.86 16.28
CA ASP A 155 11.86 15.72 17.09
C ASP A 155 10.77 14.66 17.30
N SER A 156 9.59 14.80 16.70
CA SER A 156 8.50 13.83 16.90
C SER A 156 8.50 12.75 15.81
N ASN A 157 8.66 11.48 16.20
CA ASN A 157 8.58 10.33 15.28
C ASN A 157 7.25 10.30 14.51
N ARG A 158 6.14 10.66 15.16
CA ARG A 158 4.82 10.67 14.53
C ARG A 158 4.71 11.70 13.41
N LEU A 159 5.31 12.88 13.57
CA LEU A 159 5.27 13.92 12.54
C LEU A 159 6.11 13.51 11.32
N ILE A 160 7.26 12.88 11.55
CA ILE A 160 8.13 12.34 10.49
C ILE A 160 7.39 11.27 9.67
N PHE A 161 6.70 10.33 10.33
CA PHE A 161 5.94 9.30 9.62
C PHE A 161 4.75 9.85 8.83
N ILE A 162 4.02 10.82 9.38
CA ILE A 162 2.89 11.46 8.70
C ILE A 162 3.36 12.23 7.46
N GLU A 163 4.52 12.90 7.52
CA GLU A 163 5.08 13.61 6.37
C GLU A 163 5.43 12.66 5.21
N CYS A 164 6.00 11.49 5.51
CA CYS A 164 6.31 10.47 4.52
C CYS A 164 5.06 9.96 3.78
N ASP A 165 3.94 9.75 4.50
CA ASP A 165 2.67 9.37 3.89
C ASP A 165 2.05 10.50 3.07
N LEU A 166 2.15 11.74 3.55
CA LEU A 166 1.66 12.91 2.83
C LEU A 166 2.40 13.08 1.49
N ARG A 167 3.71 12.86 1.46
CA ARG A 167 4.51 12.90 0.23
C ARG A 167 4.09 11.80 -0.75
N SER A 168 3.82 10.61 -0.25
CA SER A 168 3.33 9.47 -1.06
C SER A 168 1.95 9.77 -1.64
N ALA A 169 1.06 10.38 -0.85
CA ALA A 169 -0.23 10.86 -1.32
C ALA A 169 -0.10 11.94 -2.38
N VAL A 170 0.77 12.94 -2.20
CA VAL A 170 1.02 14.01 -3.20
C VAL A 170 1.53 13.43 -4.52
N LYS A 171 2.40 12.42 -4.50
CA LYS A 171 2.82 11.69 -5.71
C LYS A 171 1.64 10.98 -6.38
N LEU A 172 0.78 10.30 -5.62
CA LEU A 172 -0.43 9.67 -6.14
C LEU A 172 -1.39 10.71 -6.77
N PHE A 173 -1.60 11.85 -6.10
CA PHE A 173 -2.42 12.95 -6.62
C PHE A 173 -1.82 13.62 -7.86
N SER A 174 -0.49 13.66 -7.97
CA SER A 174 0.19 14.16 -9.18
C SER A 174 -0.03 13.22 -10.37
N VAL A 175 -0.04 11.90 -10.13
CA VAL A 175 -0.45 10.90 -11.15
C VAL A 175 -1.91 11.09 -11.56
N ALA A 176 -2.79 11.50 -10.65
CA ALA A 176 -4.19 11.85 -10.95
C ALA A 176 -4.38 13.05 -11.90
N HIS A 177 -3.32 13.85 -12.10
CA HIS A 177 -3.28 15.00 -13.01
C HIS A 177 -2.65 14.68 -14.36
N LEU A 178 -2.16 13.45 -14.58
CA LEU A 178 -1.69 13.03 -15.90
C LEU A 178 -2.84 13.05 -16.92
N PRO A 179 -2.58 13.50 -18.16
CA PRO A 179 -3.61 13.57 -19.18
C PRO A 179 -4.19 12.19 -19.46
N GLN A 180 -5.52 12.12 -19.61
CA GLN A 180 -6.25 10.86 -19.83
C GLN A 180 -5.78 10.09 -21.07
N SER A 181 -5.08 10.73 -22.00
CA SER A 181 -4.45 10.10 -23.17
C SER A 181 -3.39 9.03 -22.82
N LEU A 182 -2.89 9.00 -21.58
CA LEU A 182 -1.96 7.96 -21.09
C LEU A 182 -2.67 6.71 -20.55
N PHE A 183 -3.98 6.78 -20.27
CA PHE A 183 -4.75 5.68 -19.68
C PHE A 183 -5.52 4.83 -20.71
N GLY A 184 -5.20 4.99 -22.00
CA GLY A 184 -5.81 4.27 -23.11
C GLY A 184 -7.15 4.89 -23.58
N PRO A 185 -7.58 4.59 -24.82
CA PRO A 185 -8.88 4.99 -25.34
C PRO A 185 -10.04 4.32 -24.59
#